data_AF-A0A6N2ZMJ9-F1
#
_entry.id   AF-A0A6N2ZMJ9-F1
#
_cell.length_a   1.000
_cell.length_b   1.000
_cell.length_c   1.000
_cell.angle_alpha   90.00
_cell.angle_beta   90.00
_cell.angle_gamma   90.00
#
_symmetry.space_group_name_H-M   'P 1'
#
loop_
_entity.id
_entity.type
_entity.pdbx_description
1 polymer ?
#
loop_
_entity_poly.entity_id
_entity_poly.type
_entity_poly.pdbx_seq_one_letter_code
_entity_poly.pdbx_strand_id
1 'polypeptide(L)'
;MSKNDKDKLVDTVMGEAVLSLLDSDDDVSFDALIGQLQVSLSAETNGERQEAYRTAISGVHNFRAQPEQRKGAASRLQMTQRKSRMRYSAFASSSKEVKH
;
A
#
# COMPACT_ATOMS: atom_id res chain seq x y z
N MET A 1 -14.47 -7.17 -24.39
CA MET A 1 -13.58 -7.56 -23.27
C MET A 1 -14.25 -7.29 -21.94
N SER A 2 -14.02 -8.16 -20.95
CA SER A 2 -14.46 -7.92 -19.57
C SER A 2 -13.59 -6.84 -18.93
N LYS A 3 -14.10 -6.15 -17.89
CA LYS A 3 -13.36 -5.10 -17.16
C LYS A 3 -12.01 -5.60 -16.64
N ASN A 4 -11.97 -6.87 -16.22
CA ASN A 4 -10.78 -7.56 -15.74
C ASN A 4 -9.70 -7.75 -16.83
N ASP A 5 -10.10 -7.88 -18.10
CA ASP A 5 -9.16 -8.03 -19.20
C ASP A 5 -8.44 -6.71 -19.49
N LYS A 6 -9.14 -5.58 -19.33
CA LYS A 6 -8.55 -4.25 -19.45
C LYS A 6 -7.56 -3.97 -18.33
N ASP A 7 -7.90 -4.30 -17.08
CA ASP A 7 -7.00 -4.10 -15.94
C ASP A 7 -5.72 -4.94 -16.08
N LYS A 8 -5.85 -6.21 -16.48
CA LYS A 8 -4.69 -7.06 -16.79
C LYS A 8 -3.85 -6.52 -17.93
N LEU A 9 -4.50 -5.96 -18.96
CA LEU A 9 -3.80 -5.35 -20.08
C LEU A 9 -2.97 -4.14 -19.63
N VAL A 10 -3.54 -3.31 -18.73
CA VAL A 10 -2.83 -2.21 -18.08
C VAL A 10 -1.61 -2.73 -17.32
N ASP A 11 -1.78 -3.74 -16.46
CA ASP A 11 -0.66 -4.33 -15.69
C ASP A 11 0.43 -4.89 -16.62
N THR A 12 0.02 -5.50 -17.73
CA THR A 12 0.93 -6.08 -18.72
C THR A 12 1.78 -4.99 -19.39
N VAL A 13 1.14 -3.94 -19.94
CA VAL A 13 1.88 -2.86 -20.61
C VAL A 13 2.76 -2.07 -19.65
N MET A 14 2.35 -1.96 -18.38
CA MET A 14 3.14 -1.33 -17.33
C MET A 14 4.39 -2.16 -17.02
N GLY A 15 4.23 -3.48 -16.89
CA GLY A 15 5.34 -4.42 -16.68
C GLY A 15 6.33 -4.45 -17.85
N GLU A 16 5.83 -4.46 -19.08
CA GLU A 16 6.66 -4.40 -20.30
C GLU A 16 7.51 -3.12 -20.35
N ALA A 17 6.94 -1.97 -19.98
CA ALA A 17 7.67 -0.71 -19.93
C ALA A 17 8.75 -0.70 -18.83
N VAL A 18 8.46 -1.25 -17.65
CA VAL A 18 9.44 -1.38 -16.55
C VAL A 18 10.58 -2.32 -16.94
N LEU A 19 10.27 -3.46 -17.58
CA LEU A 19 11.30 -4.39 -18.07
C LEU A 19 12.18 -3.73 -19.13
N SER A 20 11.60 -2.93 -20.03
CA SER A 20 12.36 -2.19 -21.05
C SER A 20 13.33 -1.19 -20.41
N LEU A 21 12.94 -0.52 -19.34
CA LEU A 21 13.83 0.38 -18.60
C LEU A 21 14.97 -0.36 -17.91
N LEU A 22 14.67 -1.50 -17.29
CA LEU A 22 15.67 -2.35 -16.66
C LEU A 22 16.69 -2.92 -17.66
N ASP A 23 16.23 -3.24 -18.87
CA ASP A 23 17.10 -3.73 -19.96
C ASP A 23 17.96 -2.61 -20.58
N SER A 24 17.49 -1.37 -20.48
CA SER A 24 18.20 -0.19 -21.01
C SER A 24 19.35 0.29 -20.11
N ASP A 25 19.60 -0.37 -18.98
CA ASP A 25 20.59 0.00 -17.95
C ASP A 25 20.44 1.48 -17.48
N ASP A 26 19.21 1.98 -17.55
CA ASP A 26 18.85 3.37 -17.27
C ASP A 26 18.17 3.48 -15.90
N ASP A 27 18.20 4.68 -15.30
CA ASP A 27 17.63 4.90 -13.97
C ASP A 27 16.10 4.74 -14.00
N VAL A 28 15.60 3.75 -13.25
CA VAL A 28 14.16 3.50 -13.11
C VAL A 28 13.53 4.58 -12.24
N SER A 29 13.11 5.67 -12.89
CA SER A 29 12.40 6.80 -12.28
C SER A 29 10.98 6.93 -12.83
N PHE A 30 10.11 7.65 -12.10
CA PHE A 30 8.74 7.90 -12.57
C PHE A 30 8.71 8.64 -13.91
N ASP A 31 9.61 9.61 -14.11
CA ASP A 31 9.72 10.34 -15.38
C ASP A 31 10.22 9.43 -16.51
N ALA A 32 11.21 8.55 -16.25
CA ALA A 32 11.67 7.57 -17.23
C ALA A 32 10.55 6.58 -17.62
N LEU A 33 9.77 6.09 -16.63
CA LEU A 33 8.64 5.19 -16.90
C LEU A 33 7.53 5.85 -17.71
N ILE A 34 7.19 7.10 -17.40
CA ILE A 34 6.21 7.87 -18.18
C ILE A 34 6.73 8.06 -19.60
N GLY A 35 8.01 8.42 -19.77
CA GLY A 35 8.64 8.55 -21.08
C GLY A 35 8.55 7.26 -21.89
N GLN A 36 8.92 6.13 -21.29
CA GLN A 36 8.87 4.82 -21.94
C GLN A 36 7.45 4.44 -22.35
N LEU A 37 6.46 4.64 -21.45
CA LEU A 37 5.05 4.37 -21.77
C LEU A 37 4.52 5.25 -22.91
N GLN A 38 4.97 6.50 -23.03
CA GLN A 38 4.58 7.41 -24.12
C GLN A 38 5.20 7.00 -25.46
N VAL A 39 6.45 6.56 -25.46
CA VAL A 39 7.13 6.01 -26.65
C VAL A 39 6.38 4.77 -27.14
N SER A 40 6.10 3.82 -26.24
CA SER A 40 5.34 2.62 -26.58
C SER A 40 3.91 2.95 -27.04
N LEU A 41 3.22 3.89 -26.40
CA LEU A 41 1.88 4.34 -26.83
C LEU A 41 1.89 4.89 -28.26
N SER A 42 2.95 5.62 -28.64
CA SER A 42 3.08 6.23 -29.97
C SER A 42 3.40 5.20 -31.06
N ALA A 43 4.10 4.12 -30.70
CA ALA A 43 4.39 3.01 -31.59
C ALA A 43 3.20 2.02 -31.73
N GLU A 44 2.25 2.06 -30.79
CA GLU A 44 1.19 1.06 -30.72
C GLU A 44 0.01 1.31 -31.65
N THR A 45 -0.46 0.24 -32.28
CA THR A 45 -1.53 0.27 -33.30
C THR A 45 -2.84 -0.32 -32.79
N ASN A 46 -2.81 -1.11 -31.71
CA ASN A 46 -4.01 -1.68 -31.12
C ASN A 46 -4.70 -0.66 -30.19
N GLY A 47 -5.94 -0.29 -30.49
CA GLY A 47 -6.72 0.69 -29.72
C GLY A 47 -6.96 0.28 -28.26
N GLU A 48 -7.12 -1.01 -27.96
CA GLU A 48 -7.29 -1.48 -26.58
C GLU A 48 -5.98 -1.34 -25.79
N ARG A 49 -4.83 -1.62 -26.42
CA ARG A 49 -3.52 -1.38 -25.81
C ARG A 49 -3.27 0.11 -25.64
N GLN A 50 -3.60 0.95 -26.61
CA GLN A 50 -3.47 2.41 -26.47
C GLN A 50 -4.26 2.94 -25.26
N GLU A 51 -5.47 2.44 -25.05
CA GLU A 51 -6.28 2.79 -23.88
C GLU A 51 -5.62 2.30 -22.58
N ALA A 52 -5.02 1.12 -22.59
CA ALA A 52 -4.26 0.59 -21.45
C ALA A 52 -3.02 1.45 -21.13
N TYR A 53 -2.23 1.83 -22.14
CA TYR A 53 -1.07 2.72 -21.98
C TYR A 53 -1.48 4.09 -21.42
N ARG A 54 -2.57 4.69 -21.92
CA ARG A 54 -3.09 5.96 -21.38
C ARG A 54 -3.51 5.85 -19.92
N THR A 55 -4.14 4.73 -19.57
CA THR A 55 -4.55 4.44 -18.19
C THR A 55 -3.34 4.25 -17.27
N ALA A 56 -2.33 3.51 -17.73
CA ALA A 56 -1.06 3.32 -17.02
C ALA A 56 -0.35 4.66 -16.77
N ILE A 57 -0.19 5.49 -17.81
CA ILE A 57 0.43 6.83 -17.71
C ILE A 57 -0.32 7.69 -16.69
N SER A 58 -1.64 7.73 -16.76
CA SER A 58 -2.47 8.48 -15.80
C SER A 58 -2.33 7.95 -14.38
N GLY A 59 -2.25 6.61 -14.21
CA GLY A 59 -2.01 5.96 -12.93
C GLY A 59 -0.66 6.38 -12.31
N VAL A 60 0.41 6.39 -13.10
CA VAL A 60 1.74 6.83 -12.64
C VAL A 60 1.73 8.32 -12.27
N HIS A 61 1.12 9.18 -13.08
CA HIS A 61 0.99 10.61 -12.76
C HIS A 61 0.19 10.83 -11.47
N ASN A 62 -0.92 10.13 -11.28
CA ASN A 62 -1.73 10.23 -10.07
C ASN A 62 -0.97 9.74 -8.84
N PHE A 63 -0.19 8.66 -8.96
CA PHE A 63 0.64 8.15 -7.88
C PHE A 63 1.77 9.12 -7.51
N ARG A 64 2.41 9.74 -8.50
CA ARG A 64 3.41 10.80 -8.30
C ARG A 64 2.83 12.06 -7.69
N ALA A 65 1.64 12.47 -8.14
CA ALA A 65 0.96 13.69 -7.68
C ALA A 65 0.34 13.53 -6.29
N GLN A 66 0.16 12.29 -5.81
CA GLN A 66 -0.20 12.06 -4.42
C GLN A 66 1.00 12.41 -3.53
N PRO A 67 0.91 13.45 -2.68
CA PRO A 67 1.88 13.62 -1.61
C PRO A 67 1.70 12.40 -0.71
N GLU A 68 2.75 11.59 -0.62
CA GLU A 68 2.79 10.37 0.15
C GLU A 68 1.79 10.32 1.32
N GLN A 69 0.86 9.36 1.26
CA GLN A 69 0.43 8.73 2.48
C GLN A 69 1.59 7.88 3.04
N ARG A 70 2.71 8.52 3.38
CA ARG A 70 3.58 8.11 4.51
C ARG A 70 2.84 8.46 5.79
N LYS A 71 1.61 7.95 5.93
CA LYS A 71 1.04 7.75 7.25
C LYS A 71 1.39 6.32 7.60
N GLY A 72 2.53 6.19 8.27
CA GLY A 72 2.95 4.93 8.85
C GLY A 72 1.75 4.25 9.50
N ALA A 73 1.63 2.95 9.26
CA ALA A 73 0.90 2.03 10.12
C ALA A 73 1.58 1.90 11.49
N ALA A 74 2.04 3.02 12.06
CA ALA A 74 2.42 3.21 13.45
C ALA A 74 1.23 3.80 14.23
N SER A 75 -0.01 3.54 13.82
CA SER A 75 -1.17 3.83 14.65
C SER A 75 -1.86 2.56 15.07
N ARG A 76 -1.58 2.23 16.34
CA ARG A 76 -2.48 1.57 17.29
C ARG A 76 -2.31 0.05 17.43
N LEU A 77 -1.12 -0.35 17.89
CA LEU A 77 -1.06 -1.37 18.94
C LEU A 77 -1.88 -0.83 20.11
N GLN A 78 -3.16 -1.21 20.18
CA GLN A 78 -3.96 -1.04 21.39
C GLN A 78 -3.33 -1.96 22.43
N MET A 79 -2.37 -1.42 23.17
CA MET A 79 -1.89 -1.99 24.41
C MET A 79 -3.10 -2.02 25.33
N THR A 80 -3.76 -3.18 25.38
CA THR A 80 -4.86 -3.42 26.31
C THR A 80 -4.25 -3.35 27.71
N GLN A 81 -4.32 -2.16 28.31
CA GLN A 81 -4.17 -2.03 29.75
C GLN A 81 -5.41 -2.70 30.38
N ARG A 82 -5.42 -4.04 30.45
CA ARG A 82 -6.26 -4.74 31.41
C ARG A 82 -5.69 -4.43 32.79
N LYS A 83 -6.20 -3.33 33.34
CA LYS A 83 -6.12 -2.95 34.75
C LYS A 83 -6.21 -4.21 35.62
N SER A 84 -5.07 -4.59 36.19
CA SER A 84 -4.99 -5.45 37.35
C SER A 84 -5.85 -4.83 38.46
N ARG A 85 -7.03 -5.41 38.71
CA ARG A 85 -7.77 -5.17 39.95
C ARG A 85 -7.29 -6.21 40.96
N MET A 86 -6.14 -5.93 41.58
CA MET A 86 -5.87 -6.42 42.93
C MET A 86 -6.98 -5.88 43.84
N ARG A 87 -7.99 -6.72 44.10
CA ARG A 87 -8.89 -6.53 45.22
C ARG A 87 -8.20 -7.10 46.45
N TYR A 88 -7.38 -6.28 47.10
CA TYR A 88 -7.12 -6.46 48.52
C TYR A 88 -8.37 -5.97 49.27
N SER A 89 -9.31 -6.87 49.54
CA SER A 89 -10.31 -6.65 50.58
C SER A 89 -9.65 -6.92 51.92
N ALA A 90 -9.04 -5.88 52.48
CA ALA A 90 -8.70 -5.80 53.89
C ALA A 90 -9.87 -5.11 54.61
N PHE A 91 -10.74 -5.88 55.25
CA PHE A 91 -11.57 -5.52 56.40
C PHE A 91 -12.11 -6.83 56.97
N ALA A 92 -12.23 -7.08 58.26
CA ALA A 92 -11.66 -6.53 59.48
C ALA A 92 -12.17 -7.51 60.56
N SER A 93 -11.34 -7.78 61.55
CA SER A 93 -11.73 -8.08 62.92
C SER A 93 -12.78 -9.17 63.18
N SER A 94 -12.31 -10.30 63.70
CA SER A 94 -12.85 -10.80 64.96
C SER A 94 -11.75 -11.53 65.73
N SER A 95 -10.99 -10.74 66.49
CA SER A 95 -10.28 -11.22 67.67
C SER A 95 -11.28 -11.86 68.63
N LYS A 96 -11.09 -13.13 68.98
CA LYS A 96 -11.36 -13.61 70.33
C LYS A 96 -10.16 -14.43 70.78
N GLU A 97 -9.59 -13.94 71.87
CA GLU A 97 -8.35 -14.38 72.51
C GLU A 97 -8.44 -15.78 73.10
N VAL A 98 -7.24 -16.30 73.36
CA VAL A 98 -6.91 -17.58 73.97
C VAL A 98 -6.71 -17.39 75.49
N LYS A 99 -7.38 -18.25 76.28
CA LYS A 99 -7.06 -18.79 77.62
C LYS A 99 -6.88 -17.88 78.84
N HIS A 100 -7.56 -18.27 79.93
CA HIS A 100 -6.95 -18.67 81.20
C HIS A 100 -7.67 -19.90 81.75
#